data_AF-I3RCU5-F1
#
_entry.id   AF-I3RCU5-F1
#
_cell.length_a   1.000
_cell.length_b   1.000
_cell.length_c   1.000
_cell.angle_alpha   90.00
_cell.angle_beta   90.00
_cell.angle_gamma   90.00
#
_symmetry.space_group_name_H-M   'P 1'
#
loop_
_entity.id
_entity.type
_entity.pdbx_description
1 polymer ?
#
loop_
_entity_poly.entity_id
_entity_poly.type
_entity_poly.pdbx_seq_one_letter_code
_entity_poly.pdbx_strand_id
1 'polypeptide(L)'
;MLLWVYEEASKVDETYVAVSKNSPRTRDLCLKEGIEIIKTPGDGYVEDVRFILSEYGDFISSVADVPFVKASDFYELKKAFKGRSLTGVLPLSRIPKDLRPLTYKGYAIVGLNAVSWEGEELFILSNPLLALNVNTPKDLELARKIAKMIGRKDF
;
A
#
# COMPACT_ATOMS: atom_id res chain seq x y z
N MET A 1 5.67 7.73 -7.08
CA MET A 1 5.21 6.51 -6.37
C MET A 1 3.72 6.56 -6.10
N LEU A 2 3.19 7.53 -5.36
CA LEU A 2 1.74 7.70 -5.14
C LEU A 2 0.89 7.51 -6.40
N LEU A 3 1.20 8.25 -7.48
CA LEU A 3 0.42 8.17 -8.73
C LEU A 3 0.38 6.77 -9.32
N TRP A 4 1.48 6.01 -9.22
CA TRP A 4 1.52 4.63 -9.65
C TRP A 4 0.61 3.73 -8.80
N VAL A 5 0.74 3.84 -7.47
CA VAL A 5 -0.10 3.06 -6.54
C VAL A 5 -1.58 3.36 -6.79
N TYR A 6 -1.91 4.64 -6.95
CA TYR A 6 -3.26 5.10 -7.28
C TYR A 6 -3.75 4.52 -8.61
N GLU A 7 -2.96 4.59 -9.67
CA GLU A 7 -3.32 4.05 -10.99
C GLU A 7 -3.56 2.53 -10.95
N GLU A 8 -2.71 1.78 -10.25
CA GLU A 8 -2.87 0.32 -10.11
C GLU A 8 -4.08 -0.06 -9.26
N ALA A 9 -4.37 0.68 -8.19
CA ALA A 9 -5.57 0.47 -7.37
C ALA A 9 -6.86 0.82 -8.15
N SER A 10 -6.84 1.92 -8.91
CA SER A 10 -7.99 2.43 -9.67
C SER A 10 -8.40 1.51 -10.83
N LYS A 11 -7.51 0.60 -11.26
CA LYS A 11 -7.84 -0.48 -12.22
C LYS A 11 -8.74 -1.56 -11.61
N VAL A 12 -8.91 -1.59 -10.28
CA VAL A 12 -9.60 -2.65 -9.54
C VAL A 12 -10.87 -2.16 -8.86
N ASP A 13 -10.85 -0.96 -8.29
CA ASP A 13 -12.00 -0.36 -7.61
C ASP A 13 -11.91 1.17 -7.50
N GLU A 14 -12.99 1.78 -7.05
CA GLU A 14 -13.02 3.18 -6.63
C GLU A 14 -11.90 3.44 -5.60
N THR A 15 -11.10 4.48 -5.84
CA THR A 15 -9.85 4.70 -5.12
C THR A 15 -9.73 6.16 -4.69
N TYR A 16 -9.36 6.37 -3.44
CA TYR A 16 -9.14 7.67 -2.83
C TYR A 16 -7.74 7.78 -2.25
N VAL A 17 -7.21 9.00 -2.14
CA VAL A 17 -5.99 9.27 -1.39
C VAL A 17 -6.32 9.91 -0.04
N ALA A 18 -5.99 9.21 1.05
CA ALA A 18 -6.07 9.78 2.39
C ALA A 18 -4.97 10.84 2.60
N VAL A 19 -5.36 12.05 2.98
CA VAL A 19 -4.46 13.18 3.24
C VAL A 19 -4.84 13.86 4.55
N SER A 20 -3.85 14.43 5.23
CA SER A 20 -4.06 15.19 6.46
C SER A 20 -3.33 16.53 6.43
N LYS A 21 -3.46 17.29 7.53
CA LYS A 21 -2.66 18.52 7.78
C LYS A 21 -1.15 18.27 7.66
N ASN A 22 -0.69 17.03 7.86
CA ASN A 22 0.72 16.65 7.81
C ASN A 22 1.21 16.30 6.40
N SER A 23 0.32 16.20 5.41
CA SER A 23 0.66 15.83 4.03
C SER A 23 0.21 16.87 2.99
N PRO A 24 0.53 18.18 3.16
CA PRO A 24 0.04 19.24 2.28
C PRO A 24 0.51 19.06 0.84
N ARG A 25 1.75 18.62 0.63
CA ARG A 25 2.31 18.37 -0.72
C ARG A 25 1.58 17.23 -1.43
N THR A 26 1.17 16.20 -0.69
CA THR A 26 0.38 15.09 -1.25
C THR A 26 -1.00 15.57 -1.66
N ARG A 27 -1.65 16.38 -0.84
CA ARG A 27 -2.94 17.01 -1.18
C ARG A 27 -2.82 17.87 -2.44
N ASP A 28 -1.82 18.73 -2.51
CA ASP A 28 -1.64 19.63 -3.66
C ASP A 28 -1.37 18.85 -4.95
N LEU A 29 -0.62 17.75 -4.87
CA LEU A 29 -0.45 16.81 -5.99
C LEU A 29 -1.79 16.19 -6.40
N CYS A 30 -2.60 15.69 -5.47
CA CYS A 30 -3.89 15.07 -5.79
C CYS A 30 -4.83 16.08 -6.47
N LEU A 31 -4.90 17.32 -5.97
CA LEU A 31 -5.71 18.37 -6.57
C LEU A 31 -5.27 18.70 -8.00
N LYS A 32 -3.96 18.76 -8.24
CA LYS A 32 -3.39 19.00 -9.58
C LYS A 32 -3.74 17.87 -10.56
N GLU A 33 -3.70 16.63 -10.09
CA GLU A 33 -3.95 15.43 -10.92
C GLU A 33 -5.44 15.06 -10.98
N GLY A 34 -6.33 15.81 -10.33
CA GLY A 34 -7.77 15.51 -10.29
C GLY A 34 -8.14 14.26 -9.49
N ILE A 35 -7.28 13.85 -8.55
CA ILE A 35 -7.47 12.67 -7.71
C ILE A 35 -8.36 13.01 -6.51
N GLU A 36 -9.37 12.18 -6.27
CA GLU A 36 -10.25 12.31 -5.11
C GLU A 36 -9.52 12.02 -3.80
N ILE A 37 -9.82 12.81 -2.76
CA ILE A 37 -9.13 12.77 -1.48
C ILE A 37 -10.09 12.54 -0.32
N ILE A 38 -9.64 11.77 0.66
CA ILE A 38 -10.27 11.68 1.99
C ILE A 38 -9.40 12.50 2.95
N LYS A 39 -10.02 13.47 3.64
CA LYS A 39 -9.31 14.25 4.67
C LYS A 39 -9.38 13.50 5.99
N THR A 40 -8.22 13.14 6.54
CA THR A 40 -8.10 12.49 7.85
C THR A 40 -7.60 13.48 8.92
N PRO A 41 -7.85 13.19 10.22
CA PRO A 41 -7.32 14.01 11.32
C PRO A 41 -5.78 14.14 11.30
N GLY A 42 -5.09 13.08 10.87
CA GLY A 42 -3.63 13.02 10.82
C GLY A 42 -2.98 12.81 12.18
N ASP A 43 -3.68 12.15 13.11
CA ASP A 43 -3.16 11.90 14.46
C ASP A 43 -2.35 10.59 14.55
N GLY A 44 -2.32 9.81 13.47
CA GLY A 44 -1.52 8.60 13.32
C GLY A 44 -2.15 7.65 12.30
N TYR A 45 -1.39 6.64 11.86
CA TYR A 45 -1.88 5.67 10.86
C TYR A 45 -3.09 4.90 11.38
N VAL A 46 -3.05 4.42 12.61
CA VAL A 46 -4.11 3.59 13.20
C VAL A 46 -5.38 4.42 13.41
N GLU A 47 -5.21 5.66 13.86
CA GLU A 47 -6.27 6.63 14.09
C GLU A 47 -6.96 7.00 12.77
N ASP A 48 -6.19 7.29 11.73
CA ASP A 48 -6.71 7.61 10.39
C ASP A 48 -7.42 6.42 9.76
N VAL A 49 -6.88 5.20 9.91
CA VAL A 49 -7.54 3.96 9.42
C VAL A 49 -8.87 3.73 10.13
N ARG A 50 -8.92 3.90 11.45
CA ARG A 50 -10.17 3.76 12.22
C ARG A 50 -11.19 4.83 11.84
N PHE A 51 -10.75 6.08 11.65
CA PHE A 51 -11.61 7.16 11.17
C PHE A 51 -12.24 6.79 9.82
N ILE A 52 -11.43 6.38 8.85
CA ILE A 52 -11.93 5.97 7.52
C ILE A 52 -12.89 4.79 7.65
N LEU A 53 -12.55 3.76 8.42
CA LEU A 53 -13.40 2.58 8.62
C LEU A 53 -14.77 2.96 9.23
N SER A 54 -14.79 3.95 10.13
CA SER A 54 -16.01 4.40 10.79
C SER A 54 -16.93 5.18 9.85
N GLU A 55 -16.36 6.00 8.96
CA GLU A 55 -17.10 6.88 8.06
C GLU A 55 -17.52 6.19 6.75
N TYR A 56 -16.68 5.30 6.21
CA TYR A 56 -16.85 4.72 4.87
C TYR A 56 -17.07 3.20 4.88
N GLY A 57 -16.93 2.54 6.04
CA GLY A 57 -17.00 1.09 6.14
C GLY A 57 -15.73 0.39 5.65
N ASP A 58 -15.87 -0.90 5.36
CA ASP A 58 -14.78 -1.80 4.98
C ASP A 58 -14.03 -1.34 3.72
N PHE A 59 -12.69 -1.39 3.73
CA PHE A 59 -11.87 -0.92 2.62
C PHE A 59 -10.52 -1.64 2.48
N ILE A 60 -9.84 -1.45 1.35
CA ILE A 60 -8.44 -1.87 1.19
C ILE A 60 -7.54 -0.65 1.39
N SER A 61 -6.62 -0.74 2.36
CA SER A 61 -5.58 0.25 2.61
C SER A 61 -4.30 -0.12 1.87
N SER A 62 -3.65 0.85 1.23
CA SER A 62 -2.29 0.72 0.68
C SER A 62 -1.44 1.88 1.12
N VAL A 63 -0.19 1.60 1.46
CA VAL A 63 0.85 2.64 1.54
C VAL A 63 1.20 3.15 0.13
N ALA A 64 1.67 4.39 0.02
CA ALA A 64 1.94 5.04 -1.26
C ALA A 64 3.38 4.85 -1.78
N ASP A 65 4.23 4.19 -0.98
CA ASP A 65 5.66 4.01 -1.18
C ASP A 65 6.04 2.58 -1.60
N VAL A 66 5.07 1.78 -2.09
CA VAL A 66 5.27 0.44 -2.69
C VAL A 66 5.35 0.53 -4.21
N PRO A 67 6.53 0.82 -4.80
CA PRO A 67 6.67 1.12 -6.21
C PRO A 67 6.24 0.00 -7.16
N PHE A 68 6.24 -1.25 -6.72
CA PHE A 68 6.01 -2.42 -7.57
C PHE A 68 4.69 -3.14 -7.30
N VAL A 69 3.77 -2.48 -6.61
CA VAL A 69 2.38 -2.94 -6.52
C VAL A 69 1.76 -2.98 -7.91
N LYS A 70 0.88 -3.95 -8.13
CA LYS A 70 0.12 -4.16 -9.35
C LYS A 70 -1.37 -4.27 -9.06
N ALA A 71 -2.20 -3.99 -10.05
CA ALA A 71 -3.64 -4.22 -9.98
C ALA A 71 -4.00 -5.66 -9.55
N SER A 72 -3.21 -6.65 -9.97
CA SER A 72 -3.39 -8.04 -9.53
C SER A 72 -3.28 -8.22 -8.02
N ASP A 73 -2.41 -7.46 -7.34
CA ASP A 73 -2.19 -7.56 -5.89
C ASP A 73 -3.44 -7.05 -5.13
N PHE A 74 -4.00 -5.92 -5.58
CA PHE A 74 -5.27 -5.40 -5.07
C PHE A 74 -6.44 -6.36 -5.35
N TYR A 75 -6.50 -6.93 -6.56
CA TYR A 75 -7.56 -7.84 -6.95
C TYR A 75 -7.54 -9.16 -6.15
N GLU A 76 -6.35 -9.73 -5.91
CA GLU A 76 -6.17 -10.92 -5.05
C GLU A 76 -6.74 -10.66 -3.65
N LEU A 77 -6.38 -9.52 -3.05
CA LEU A 77 -6.82 -9.14 -1.73
C LEU A 77 -8.33 -8.85 -1.68
N LYS A 78 -8.86 -8.10 -2.65
CA LYS A 78 -10.31 -7.83 -2.80
C LYS A 78 -11.11 -9.12 -2.90
N LYS A 79 -10.63 -10.09 -3.67
CA LYS A 79 -11.31 -11.39 -3.83
C LYS A 79 -11.35 -12.16 -2.51
N ALA A 80 -10.27 -12.12 -1.74
CA ALA A 80 -10.15 -12.78 -0.43
C ALA A 80 -10.91 -12.04 0.67
N PHE A 81 -11.16 -10.75 0.53
CA PHE A 81 -11.83 -9.95 1.54
C PHE A 81 -13.31 -10.34 1.66
N LYS A 82 -13.69 -10.89 2.83
CA LYS A 82 -15.04 -11.37 3.16
C LYS A 82 -15.53 -10.76 4.47
N GLY A 83 -15.27 -9.47 4.67
CA GLY A 83 -15.64 -8.74 5.89
C GLY A 83 -14.83 -9.15 7.11
N ARG A 84 -13.62 -9.70 6.92
CA ARG A 84 -12.62 -9.93 7.99
C ARG A 84 -11.33 -9.23 7.60
N SER A 85 -10.65 -8.59 8.55
CA SER A 85 -9.40 -7.88 8.25
C SER A 85 -8.32 -8.83 7.77
N LEU A 86 -7.63 -8.45 6.70
CA LEU A 86 -6.52 -9.20 6.09
C LEU A 86 -5.27 -8.34 6.07
N THR A 87 -4.21 -8.80 6.72
CA THR A 87 -2.88 -8.17 6.65
C THR A 87 -2.09 -8.82 5.52
N GLY A 88 -1.79 -8.05 4.47
CA GLY A 88 -0.97 -8.52 3.36
C GLY A 88 0.47 -8.77 3.81
N VAL A 89 0.97 -9.96 3.54
CA VAL A 89 2.30 -10.39 3.97
C VAL A 89 3.06 -11.18 2.90
N LEU A 90 4.37 -11.24 3.07
CA LEU A 90 5.27 -12.11 2.32
C LEU A 90 6.06 -13.03 3.26
N PRO A 91 6.30 -14.30 2.90
CA PRO A 91 7.21 -15.17 3.64
C PRO A 91 8.63 -14.60 3.61
N LEU A 92 9.32 -14.59 4.77
CA LEU A 92 10.69 -14.07 4.87
C LEU A 92 11.67 -14.78 3.93
N SER A 93 11.42 -16.04 3.58
CA SER A 93 12.22 -16.82 2.62
C SER A 93 12.19 -16.26 1.19
N ARG A 94 11.20 -15.42 0.85
CA ARG A 94 11.09 -14.76 -0.46
C ARG A 94 11.72 -13.37 -0.47
N ILE A 95 12.18 -12.87 0.68
CA ILE A 95 12.71 -11.52 0.81
C ILE A 95 14.23 -11.54 0.65
N PRO A 96 14.80 -10.71 -0.25
CA PRO A 96 16.24 -10.48 -0.31
C PRO A 96 16.82 -10.07 1.06
N LYS A 97 17.96 -10.64 1.45
CA LYS A 97 18.58 -10.43 2.78
C LYS A 97 19.03 -8.99 3.05
N ASP A 98 19.22 -8.24 1.98
CA ASP A 98 19.58 -6.83 1.96
C ASP A 98 18.37 -5.92 2.25
N LEU A 99 17.14 -6.41 2.07
CA LEU A 99 15.94 -5.74 2.54
C LEU A 99 15.70 -6.01 4.02
N ARG A 100 15.27 -4.97 4.73
CA ARG A 100 14.89 -5.03 6.14
C ARG A 100 13.42 -4.66 6.29
N PRO A 101 12.48 -5.51 5.84
CA PRO A 101 11.06 -5.21 5.95
C PRO A 101 10.65 -5.18 7.43
N LEU A 102 9.57 -4.45 7.71
CA LEU A 102 8.86 -4.64 8.98
C LEU A 102 8.33 -6.08 9.04
N THR A 103 8.49 -6.74 10.19
CA THR A 103 8.05 -8.13 10.35
C THR A 103 6.96 -8.27 11.41
N TYR A 104 6.03 -9.19 11.17
CA TYR A 104 4.95 -9.55 12.09
C TYR A 104 4.65 -11.03 11.99
N LYS A 105 4.59 -11.72 13.14
CA LYS A 105 4.32 -13.17 13.24
C LYS A 105 5.19 -14.04 12.31
N GLY A 106 6.45 -13.63 12.06
CA GLY A 106 7.38 -14.36 11.19
C GLY A 106 7.24 -14.09 9.68
N TYR A 107 6.46 -13.08 9.30
CA TYR A 107 6.29 -12.63 7.91
C TYR A 107 6.72 -11.18 7.72
N ALA A 108 7.05 -10.78 6.50
CA ALA A 108 7.24 -9.39 6.12
C ALA A 108 5.89 -8.73 5.83
N ILE A 109 5.64 -7.56 6.40
CA ILE A 109 4.45 -6.75 6.12
C ILE A 109 4.73 -5.88 4.89
N VAL A 110 3.80 -5.83 3.94
CA VAL A 110 3.99 -5.10 2.67
C VAL A 110 3.22 -3.79 2.58
N GLY A 111 2.37 -3.47 3.56
CA GLY A 111 1.58 -2.24 3.58
C GLY A 111 0.37 -2.24 2.65
N LEU A 112 -0.17 -3.44 2.33
CA LEU A 112 -1.44 -3.63 1.62
C LEU A 112 -2.36 -4.48 2.51
N ASN A 113 -3.47 -3.92 2.99
CA ASN A 113 -4.35 -4.59 3.96
C ASN A 113 -5.82 -4.42 3.59
N ALA A 114 -6.65 -5.42 3.84
CA ALA A 114 -8.10 -5.26 3.88
C ALA A 114 -8.52 -4.98 5.32
N VAL A 115 -9.32 -3.94 5.52
CA VAL A 115 -9.62 -3.39 6.84
C VAL A 115 -11.12 -3.51 7.09
N SER A 116 -11.45 -4.20 8.17
CA SER A 116 -12.79 -4.38 8.72
C SER A 116 -12.73 -4.40 10.26
N TRP A 117 -13.88 -4.30 10.92
CA TRP A 117 -13.96 -4.44 12.38
C TRP A 117 -13.75 -5.89 12.86
N GLU A 118 -13.96 -6.86 11.98
CA GLU A 118 -13.99 -8.27 12.34
C GLU A 118 -12.64 -8.97 12.12
N GLY A 119 -12.12 -9.57 13.20
CA GLY A 119 -10.97 -10.48 13.15
C GLY A 119 -9.67 -9.86 12.60
N GLU A 120 -8.65 -10.72 12.48
CA GLU A 120 -7.39 -10.41 11.80
C GLU A 120 -6.80 -11.72 11.27
N GLU A 121 -6.52 -11.78 9.97
CA GLU A 121 -5.86 -12.92 9.32
C GLU A 121 -4.69 -12.46 8.45
N LEU A 122 -3.68 -13.30 8.31
CA LEU A 122 -2.56 -13.03 7.40
C LEU A 122 -2.94 -13.50 6.00
N PHE A 123 -2.72 -12.64 5.00
CA PHE A 123 -2.94 -12.96 3.60
C PHE A 123 -1.62 -12.94 2.85
N ILE A 124 -1.17 -14.11 2.37
CA ILE A 124 0.10 -14.25 1.67
C ILE A 124 -0.05 -13.79 0.22
N LEU A 125 0.62 -12.69 -0.13
CA LEU A 125 0.64 -12.15 -1.48
C LEU A 125 1.65 -12.88 -2.37
N SER A 126 1.37 -12.89 -3.68
CA SER A 126 2.20 -13.60 -4.66
C SER A 126 3.40 -12.78 -5.14
N ASN A 127 3.26 -11.45 -5.22
CA ASN A 127 4.27 -10.53 -5.74
C ASN A 127 5.40 -10.25 -4.72
N PRO A 128 6.62 -10.79 -4.91
CA PRO A 128 7.72 -10.60 -3.96
C PRO A 128 8.26 -9.16 -3.95
N LEU A 129 8.00 -8.37 -5.00
CA LEU A 129 8.48 -6.99 -5.08
C LEU A 129 7.73 -6.04 -4.13
N LEU A 130 6.62 -6.50 -3.54
CA LEU A 130 5.90 -5.78 -2.49
C LEU A 130 6.71 -5.66 -1.19
N ALA A 131 7.80 -6.40 -1.03
CA ALA A 131 8.69 -6.29 0.12
C ALA A 131 9.50 -4.99 0.17
N LEU A 132 9.51 -4.23 -0.93
CA LEU A 132 10.27 -2.99 -1.06
C LEU A 132 9.35 -1.79 -0.88
N ASN A 133 9.44 -1.17 0.29
CA ASN A 133 8.88 0.16 0.55
C ASN A 133 10.00 1.19 0.47
N VAL A 134 9.83 2.25 -0.30
CA VAL A 134 10.88 3.25 -0.51
C VAL A 134 10.86 4.30 0.60
N ASN A 135 11.67 4.07 1.62
CA ASN A 135 11.79 4.97 2.79
C ASN A 135 13.15 5.67 2.86
N THR A 136 14.17 5.12 2.19
CA THR A 136 15.54 5.63 2.19
C THR A 136 16.07 5.82 0.77
N PRO A 137 17.14 6.63 0.59
CA PRO A 137 17.82 6.74 -0.70
C PRO A 137 18.34 5.40 -1.26
N LYS A 138 18.72 4.46 -0.38
CA LYS A 138 19.16 3.11 -0.78
C LYS A 138 18.00 2.29 -1.36
N ASP A 139 16.82 2.39 -0.75
CA ASP A 139 15.61 1.76 -1.28
C ASP A 139 15.27 2.32 -2.66
N LEU A 140 15.40 3.64 -2.85
CA LEU A 140 15.19 4.28 -4.14
C LEU A 140 16.20 3.82 -5.20
N GLU A 141 17.48 3.67 -4.84
CA GLU A 141 18.52 3.14 -5.74
C GLU A 141 18.19 1.70 -6.17
N LEU A 142 17.82 0.85 -5.21
CA LEU A 142 17.41 -0.52 -5.47
C LEU A 142 16.15 -0.57 -6.36
N ALA A 143 15.16 0.26 -6.07
CA ALA A 143 13.95 0.37 -6.85
C ALA A 143 14.26 0.79 -8.31
N ARG A 144 15.17 1.75 -8.54
CA ARG A 144 15.62 2.12 -9.89
C ARG A 144 16.31 0.95 -10.62
N LYS A 145 17.15 0.18 -9.93
CA LYS A 145 17.80 -1.01 -10.50
C LYS A 145 16.77 -2.06 -10.92
N ILE A 146 15.81 -2.38 -10.04
CA ILE A 146 14.73 -3.33 -10.31
C ILE A 146 13.88 -2.84 -11.48
N ALA A 147 13.47 -1.56 -11.47
CA ALA A 147 12.68 -0.96 -12.54
C ALA A 147 13.35 -1.12 -13.92
N LYS A 148 14.65 -0.87 -14.00
CA LYS A 148 15.44 -1.09 -15.22
C LYS A 148 15.43 -2.57 -15.66
N MET A 149 15.58 -3.51 -14.73
CA MET A 149 15.57 -4.95 -15.03
C MET A 149 14.21 -5.44 -15.55
N ILE A 150 13.11 -4.88 -15.04
CA ILE A 150 11.75 -5.26 -15.44
C ILE A 150 11.21 -4.42 -16.61
N GLY A 151 12.05 -3.58 -17.23
CA GLY A 151 11.68 -2.78 -18.40
C GLY A 151 10.79 -1.57 -18.12
N ARG A 152 10.72 -1.10 -16.87
CA ARG A 152 9.94 0.08 -16.49
C ARG A 152 10.77 1.35 -16.70
N LYS A 153 10.43 2.11 -17.74
CA LYS A 153 11.24 3.26 -18.22
C LYS A 153 11.15 4.51 -17.33
N ASP A 154 10.03 4.69 -16.62
CA ASP A 154 9.72 5.96 -15.90
C ASP A 154 9.72 5.80 -14.37
N PHE A 155 10.79 5.24 -13.81
CA PHE A 155 10.99 5.09 -12.36
C PHE A 155 12.07 6.01 -11.79
#